data_AF-A0A0C3N2W9-F1
#
_entry.id   AF-A0A0C3N2W9-F1
#
_cell.length_a   1.000
_cell.length_b   1.000
_cell.length_c   1.000
_cell.angle_alpha   90.00
_cell.angle_beta   90.00
_cell.angle_gamma   90.00
#
_symmetry.space_group_name_H-M   'P 1'
#
loop_
_entity.id
_entity.type
_entity.pdbx_description
1 polymer ?
#
loop_
_entity_poly.entity_id
_entity_poly.type
_entity_poly.pdbx_seq_one_letter_code
_entity_poly.pdbx_strand_id
1 'polypeptide(L)'
;LIVLPHNLLVVDYGLGHPGSVHDAWAFQGTRIASNPMQLIPRDHWTWADSAYPSETWCVVPFKKPKGGRLSRDQNVYNKYLSKV
;
A
#
# COMPACT_ATOMS: atom_id res chain seq x y z
N LEU A 1 5.75 6.75 -3.51
CA LEU A 1 7.14 6.48 -3.09
C LEU A 1 7.16 5.16 -2.35
N ILE A 2 8.16 4.31 -2.55
CA ILE A 2 8.26 3.01 -1.88
C ILE A 2 9.64 2.89 -1.26
N VAL A 3 9.68 2.66 0.05
CA VAL A 3 10.89 2.69 0.86
C VAL A 3 10.99 1.41 1.68
N LEU A 4 12.21 0.87 1.77
CA LEU A 4 12.53 -0.22 2.68
C LEU A 4 12.85 0.36 4.06
N PRO A 5 12.11 0.03 5.13
CA PRO A 5 12.28 0.68 6.42
C PRO A 5 13.63 0.37 7.10
N HIS A 6 14.24 -0.78 6.79
CA HIS A 6 15.46 -1.23 7.45
C HIS A 6 16.73 -0.50 6.98
N ASN A 7 16.71 0.07 5.77
CA ASN A 7 17.88 0.76 5.19
C ASN A 7 17.54 2.07 4.47
N LEU A 8 16.27 2.50 4.52
CA LEU A 8 15.74 3.72 3.91
C LEU A 8 15.94 3.80 2.39
N LEU A 9 16.17 2.66 1.73
CA LEU A 9 16.33 2.61 0.28
C LEU A 9 14.98 2.88 -0.41
N VAL A 10 14.96 3.88 -1.29
CA VAL A 10 13.86 4.08 -2.24
C VAL A 10 14.00 3.04 -3.35
N VAL A 11 13.07 2.09 -3.41
CA VAL A 11 13.10 1.00 -4.39
C VAL A 11 12.23 1.27 -5.61
N ASP A 12 11.26 2.18 -5.47
CA ASP A 12 10.39 2.59 -6.58
C ASP A 12 9.71 3.93 -6.26
N TYR A 13 9.36 4.67 -7.30
CA TYR A 13 8.57 5.90 -7.19
C TYR A 13 7.76 6.12 -8.47
N GLY A 14 6.59 6.72 -8.32
CA GLY A 14 5.75 7.16 -9.42
C GLY A 14 5.70 8.67 -9.46
N LEU A 15 5.60 9.25 -10.66
CA LEU A 15 5.31 10.66 -10.84
C LEU A 15 3.79 10.83 -11.05
N GLY A 16 3.23 11.83 -10.38
CA GLY A 16 1.84 12.23 -10.59
C GLY A 16 1.63 12.77 -11.99
N HIS A 17 0.43 12.57 -12.54
CA HIS A 17 0.03 13.26 -13.76
C HIS A 17 -0.33 14.71 -13.42
N PRO A 18 -0.12 15.67 -14.36
CA PRO A 18 -0.63 17.03 -14.18
C PRO A 18 -2.14 17.03 -13.97
N GLY A 19 -2.63 17.89 -13.07
CA GLY A 19 -4.04 17.94 -12.67
C GLY A 19 -4.32 17.15 -11.37
N SER A 20 -5.51 17.31 -10.81
CA SER A 20 -5.91 16.63 -9.57
C SER A 20 -6.27 15.17 -9.85
N VAL A 21 -5.24 14.34 -10.02
CA VAL A 21 -5.37 12.90 -10.25
C VAL A 21 -5.08 12.16 -8.94
N HIS A 22 -5.85 11.13 -8.64
CA HIS A 22 -5.64 10.32 -7.44
C HIS A 22 -4.27 9.63 -7.46
N ASP A 23 -3.59 9.60 -6.31
CA ASP A 23 -2.29 8.94 -6.13
C ASP A 23 -2.31 7.45 -6.54
N ALA A 24 -3.45 6.77 -6.37
CA ALA A 24 -3.64 5.39 -6.81
C ALA A 24 -3.44 5.22 -8.33
N TRP A 25 -3.79 6.25 -9.13
CA TRP A 25 -3.57 6.23 -10.57
C TRP A 25 -2.10 6.42 -10.93
N ALA A 26 -1.43 7.37 -10.27
CA ALA A 26 0.02 7.55 -10.45
C ALA A 26 0.79 6.27 -10.05
N PHE A 27 0.30 5.56 -9.03
CA PHE A 27 0.87 4.30 -8.59
C PHE A 27 0.75 3.17 -9.60
N GLN A 28 -0.32 3.11 -10.39
CA GLN A 28 -0.44 2.09 -11.45
C GLN A 28 0.68 2.21 -12.50
N GLY A 29 1.29 3.38 -12.65
CA GLY A 29 2.44 3.59 -13.53
C GLY A 29 3.80 3.17 -12.95
N THR A 30 3.84 2.68 -11.72
CA THR A 30 5.10 2.29 -11.05
C THR A 30 5.56 0.88 -11.44
N ARG A 31 6.84 0.58 -11.22
CA ARG A 31 7.40 -0.74 -11.49
C ARG A 31 6.82 -1.80 -10.55
N ILE A 32 6.53 -1.44 -9.30
CA ILE A 32 5.94 -2.36 -8.32
C ILE A 32 4.52 -2.76 -8.73
N ALA A 33 3.75 -1.83 -9.29
CA ALA A 33 2.37 -2.10 -9.68
C ALA A 33 2.32 -2.98 -10.94
N SER A 34 3.28 -2.81 -11.85
CA SER A 34 3.36 -3.60 -13.09
C SER A 34 4.03 -4.96 -12.90
N ASN A 35 5.04 -5.07 -12.03
CA ASN A 35 5.75 -6.32 -11.76
C ASN A 35 6.27 -6.42 -10.32
N PRO A 36 5.39 -6.66 -9.34
CA PRO A 36 5.75 -6.64 -7.91
C PRO A 36 6.80 -7.69 -7.55
N MET A 37 6.78 -8.86 -8.20
CA MET A 37 7.70 -9.97 -7.90
C MET A 37 9.17 -9.67 -8.21
N GLN A 38 9.47 -8.64 -9.01
CA GLN A 38 10.86 -8.21 -9.26
C GLN A 38 11.44 -7.36 -8.13
N LEU A 39 10.58 -6.72 -7.32
CA LEU A 39 10.99 -5.77 -6.28
C LEU A 39 10.68 -6.27 -4.87
N ILE A 40 9.64 -7.09 -4.73
CA ILE A 40 9.20 -7.66 -3.46
C ILE A 40 9.65 -9.13 -3.44
N PRO A 41 10.57 -9.51 -2.53
CA PRO A 41 10.95 -10.90 -2.33
C PRO A 41 9.75 -11.78 -1.98
N ARG A 42 9.91 -13.10 -2.15
CA ARG A 42 8.88 -14.06 -1.68
C ARG A 42 8.61 -13.85 -0.19
N ASP A 43 7.34 -14.03 0.18
CA ASP A 43 6.86 -13.91 1.56
C ASP A 43 7.03 -12.51 2.19
N HIS A 44 7.25 -11.48 1.36
CA HIS A 44 7.26 -10.08 1.76
C HIS A 44 6.10 -9.32 1.13
N TRP A 45 5.74 -8.18 1.73
CA TRP A 45 4.69 -7.30 1.23
C TRP A 45 5.00 -5.85 1.60
N THR A 46 4.39 -4.91 0.88
CA THR A 46 4.37 -3.51 1.24
C THR A 46 3.14 -3.17 2.06
N TRP A 47 3.28 -2.27 3.01
CA TRP A 47 2.15 -1.58 3.63
C TRP A 47 1.80 -0.34 2.83
N ALA A 48 0.52 -0.13 2.54
CA ALA A 48 0.04 0.99 1.76
C ALA A 48 -1.22 1.60 2.37
N ASP A 49 -1.56 2.83 1.96
CA ASP A 49 -2.81 3.48 2.33
C ASP A 49 -4.05 2.73 1.78
N SER A 50 -5.21 2.95 2.41
CA SER A 50 -6.48 2.33 2.01
C SER A 50 -6.96 2.66 0.59
N ALA A 51 -6.41 3.68 -0.06
CA ALA A 51 -6.69 4.04 -1.45
C ALA A 51 -6.03 3.08 -2.48
N TYR A 52 -5.03 2.30 -2.07
CA TYR A 52 -4.30 1.36 -2.91
C TYR A 52 -5.02 0.00 -3.02
N PRO A 53 -4.69 -0.84 -4.03
CA PRO A 53 -5.28 -2.16 -4.16
C PRO A 53 -4.84 -3.08 -2.99
N SER A 54 -5.75 -3.96 -2.58
CA SER A 54 -5.47 -4.99 -1.57
C SER A 54 -5.03 -6.26 -2.30
N GLU A 55 -3.72 -6.52 -2.32
CA GLU A 55 -3.09 -7.63 -3.04
C GLU A 55 -2.20 -8.44 -2.09
N THR A 56 -1.75 -9.62 -2.52
CA THR A 56 -0.83 -10.46 -1.73
C THR A 56 0.50 -9.78 -1.42
N TRP A 57 0.91 -8.83 -2.28
CA TRP A 57 2.13 -8.05 -2.15
C TRP A 57 1.89 -6.62 -1.63
N CYS A 58 0.62 -6.18 -1.53
CA CYS A 58 0.21 -4.83 -1.12
C CYS A 58 -0.89 -4.90 -0.06
N VAL A 59 -0.50 -4.77 1.20
CA VAL A 59 -1.41 -4.87 2.34
C VAL A 59 -1.87 -3.49 2.79
N VAL A 60 -3.18 -3.30 2.83
CA VAL A 60 -3.84 -2.04 3.19
C VAL A 60 -4.67 -2.18 4.48
N PRO A 61 -5.05 -1.08 5.15
CA PRO A 61 -5.99 -1.12 6.27
C PRO A 61 -7.33 -1.77 5.89
N PHE A 62 -7.96 -2.48 6.83
CA PHE A 62 -9.30 -3.03 6.65
C PHE A 62 -10.32 -1.92 6.47
N LYS A 63 -11.15 -2.03 5.42
CA LYS A 63 -12.30 -1.15 5.20
C LYS A 63 -13.50 -1.67 5.97
N LYS A 64 -14.27 -0.74 6.56
CA LYS A 64 -15.51 -1.08 7.25
C LYS A 64 -16.53 -1.65 6.25
N PRO A 65 -17.09 -2.86 6.47
CA PRO A 65 -18.12 -3.41 5.58
C PRO A 65 -19.43 -2.61 5.70
N LYS A 66 -20.21 -2.56 4.62
CA LYS A 66 -21.50 -1.87 4.60
C LYS A 66 -22.44 -2.45 5.65
N GLY A 67 -22.93 -1.61 6.57
CA GLY A 67 -23.81 -2.03 7.66
C GLY A 67 -23.14 -2.83 8.80
N GLY A 68 -21.82 -3.07 8.71
CA GLY A 68 -21.08 -3.85 9.72
C GLY A 68 -20.08 -3.01 10.52
N ARG A 69 -19.26 -3.70 11.31
CA ARG A 69 -18.16 -3.10 12.09
C ARG A 69 -16.90 -3.93 11.88
N LEU A 70 -15.75 -3.27 12.00
CA LEU A 70 -14.47 -3.98 12.07
C LEU A 70 -14.39 -4.77 13.38
N SER A 71 -13.77 -5.94 13.33
CA SER A 71 -13.45 -6.71 14.54
C SER A 71 -12.46 -5.95 15.42
N ARG A 72 -12.30 -6.37 16.69
CA ARG A 72 -11.29 -5.79 17.57
C ARG A 72 -9.90 -5.86 16.94
N ASP A 73 -9.55 -7.00 16.36
CA ASP A 73 -8.22 -7.24 15.77
C ASP A 73 -8.00 -6.38 14.52
N GLN A 74 -9.02 -6.21 13.67
CA GLN A 74 -8.94 -5.31 12.51
C GLN A 74 -8.74 -3.85 12.93
N ASN A 75 -9.42 -3.41 14.00
CA ASN A 75 -9.22 -2.06 14.54
C ASN A 75 -7.81 -1.88 15.12
N VAL A 76 -7.31 -2.89 15.83
CA VAL A 76 -5.94 -2.88 16.38
C VAL A 76 -4.92 -2.82 15.24
N TYR A 77 -5.07 -3.67 14.22
CA TYR A 77 -4.24 -3.65 13.02
C TYR A 77 -4.21 -2.28 12.36
N ASN A 78 -5.39 -1.72 12.02
CA ASN A 78 -5.48 -0.40 11.41
C ASN A 78 -4.83 0.70 12.27
N LYS A 79 -5.01 0.65 13.59
CA LYS A 79 -4.43 1.63 14.52
C LYS A 79 -2.90 1.63 14.51
N TYR A 80 -2.27 0.47 14.41
CA TYR A 80 -0.81 0.39 14.37
C TYR A 80 -0.25 0.67 12.97
N LEU A 81 -0.95 0.23 11.94
CA LEU A 81 -0.58 0.52 10.55
C LEU A 81 -0.56 2.02 10.27
N SER A 82 -1.55 2.78 10.75
CA SER A 82 -1.60 4.25 10.58
C SER A 82 -0.56 5.04 11.37
N LYS A 83 0.32 4.38 12.13
CA LYS A 83 1.42 5.03 12.88
C LYS A 83 2.79 4.87 12.20
N VAL A 84 2.88 3.98 11.22
CA VAL A 84 4.07 3.77 10.40
C VAL A 84 4.17 4.91 9.40
#